data_AF-A0A9P5JPJ4-F1
#
_entry.id   AF-A0A9P5JPJ4-F1
#
_cell.length_a   1.000
_cell.length_b   1.000
_cell.length_c   1.000
_cell.angle_alpha   90.00
_cell.angle_beta   90.00
_cell.angle_gamma   90.00
#
_symmetry.space_group_name_H-M   'P 1'
#
loop_
_entity.id
_entity.type
_entity.pdbx_description
1 polymer ?
#
loop_
_entity_poly.entity_id
_entity_poly.type
_entity_poly.pdbx_seq_one_letter_code
_entity_poly.pdbx_strand_id
1 'polypeptide(L)'
;MATLQKYFDFKFGLTCGIPSVTLLGSREDWTALRAKVDKFAEFGSEPQKWVNLLQPVCDAFVGCFEERQLDQSKDFWSRVCHYDGGGSGPTYLCGWATVFTAWNQEGKWQGDGWKRAPWNVNPETETKYGRWPIIDTDKIAPGCAEVPVLVDDNGTQHHTVMLAGLPGIRVTANEQGESVVAPLSGWAMFDVPATE
;
A
#
# COMPACT_ATOMS: atom_id res chain seq x y z
N MET A 1 22.00 33.01 -5.16
CA MET A 1 22.19 31.58 -5.53
C MET A 1 23.14 31.37 -6.71
N ALA A 2 23.37 32.34 -7.60
CA ALA A 2 24.32 32.23 -8.73
C ALA A 2 25.79 31.96 -8.34
N THR A 3 26.24 32.40 -7.16
CA THR A 3 27.65 32.26 -6.72
C THR A 3 28.04 30.85 -6.27
N LEU A 4 27.08 29.95 -6.02
CA LEU A 4 27.33 28.57 -5.56
C LEU A 4 27.04 27.50 -6.61
N GLN A 5 26.65 27.89 -7.83
CA GLN A 5 26.26 26.98 -8.92
C GLN A 5 27.37 26.03 -9.40
N LYS A 6 28.65 26.33 -9.15
CA LYS A 6 29.77 25.43 -9.48
C LYS A 6 29.99 24.32 -8.46
N TYR A 7 29.38 24.43 -7.28
CA TYR A 7 29.59 23.50 -6.18
C TYR A 7 28.37 22.61 -5.92
N PHE A 8 27.20 22.97 -6.45
CA PHE A 8 25.94 22.25 -6.23
C PHE A 8 25.12 22.14 -7.51
N ASP A 9 24.59 20.94 -7.76
CA ASP A 9 23.59 20.69 -8.79
C ASP A 9 22.21 21.08 -8.26
N PHE A 10 21.59 22.09 -8.88
CA PHE A 10 20.24 22.51 -8.56
C PHE A 10 19.25 21.77 -9.46
N LYS A 11 18.49 20.85 -8.88
CA LYS A 11 17.41 20.13 -9.57
C LYS A 11 16.06 20.58 -9.01
N PHE A 12 15.13 20.91 -9.91
CA PHE A 12 13.73 21.10 -9.56
C PHE A 12 12.96 19.86 -10.01
N GLY A 13 12.42 19.11 -9.06
CA GLY A 13 11.51 17.99 -9.33
C GLY A 13 10.08 18.48 -9.21
N LEU A 14 9.31 18.42 -10.29
CA LEU A 14 7.86 18.52 -10.21
C LEU A 14 7.33 17.10 -10.04
N THR A 15 6.84 16.75 -8.85
CA THR A 15 6.18 15.47 -8.62
C THR A 15 4.77 15.55 -9.19
N CYS A 16 4.50 14.71 -10.19
CA CYS A 16 3.19 14.60 -10.84
C CYS A 16 2.19 13.85 -9.95
N GLY A 17 0.92 14.25 -10.03
CA GLY A 17 -0.20 13.55 -9.41
C GLY A 17 -0.67 12.35 -10.23
N ILE A 18 -1.70 11.66 -9.73
CA ILE A 18 -2.32 10.52 -10.42
C ILE A 18 -3.26 11.07 -11.52
N PRO A 19 -2.98 10.84 -12.82
CA PRO A 19 -3.78 11.42 -13.91
C PRO A 19 -5.16 10.76 -14.03
N SER A 20 -5.23 9.46 -13.79
CA SER A 20 -6.46 8.67 -13.80
C SER A 20 -6.27 7.41 -12.95
N VAL A 21 -7.39 6.85 -12.49
CA VAL A 21 -7.43 5.58 -11.76
C VAL A 21 -8.49 4.70 -12.39
N THR A 22 -8.14 3.44 -12.64
CA THR A 22 -9.10 2.42 -13.05
C THR A 22 -9.37 1.49 -11.89
N LEU A 23 -10.59 1.53 -11.37
CA LEU A 23 -11.06 0.60 -10.35
C LEU A 23 -11.61 -0.66 -11.05
N LEU A 24 -10.96 -1.80 -10.85
CA LEU A 24 -11.43 -3.08 -11.40
C LEU A 24 -12.54 -3.69 -10.54
N GLY A 25 -13.39 -4.52 -11.15
CA GLY A 25 -14.55 -5.14 -10.49
C GLY A 25 -15.84 -4.30 -10.60
N SER A 26 -16.96 -4.88 -10.19
CA SER A 26 -18.26 -4.21 -10.20
C SER A 26 -18.58 -3.54 -8.86
N ARG A 27 -19.62 -2.71 -8.84
CA ARG A 27 -20.12 -2.11 -7.59
C ARG A 27 -20.51 -3.18 -6.57
N GLU A 28 -21.11 -4.27 -7.04
CA GLU A 28 -21.54 -5.39 -6.21
C GLU A 28 -20.35 -6.10 -5.57
N ASP A 29 -19.24 -6.27 -6.30
CA ASP A 29 -18.00 -6.84 -5.77
C ASP A 29 -17.47 -5.98 -4.61
N TRP A 30 -17.38 -4.66 -4.80
CA TRP A 30 -16.89 -3.74 -3.79
C TRP A 30 -17.83 -3.62 -2.58
N THR A 31 -19.14 -3.67 -2.80
CA THR A 31 -20.14 -3.69 -1.72
C THR A 31 -20.03 -4.97 -0.90
N ALA A 32 -19.84 -6.12 -1.56
CA ALA A 32 -19.64 -7.40 -0.89
C ALA A 32 -18.32 -7.43 -0.11
N LEU A 33 -17.24 -6.83 -0.63
CA LEU A 33 -15.99 -6.66 0.10
C LEU A 33 -16.17 -5.77 1.33
N ARG A 34 -16.84 -4.62 1.19
CA ARG A 34 -17.12 -3.70 2.31
C ARG A 34 -17.91 -4.38 3.43
N ALA A 35 -18.89 -5.23 3.10
CA ALA A 35 -19.67 -5.97 4.09
C ALA A 35 -18.85 -7.04 4.83
N LYS A 36 -17.79 -7.58 4.22
CA LYS A 36 -16.89 -8.54 4.87
C LYS A 36 -15.94 -7.87 5.86
N VAL A 37 -15.60 -6.60 5.64
CA VAL A 37 -14.66 -5.85 6.49
C VAL A 37 -15.10 -5.85 7.96
N ASP A 38 -16.41 -5.71 8.22
CA ASP A 38 -16.93 -5.61 9.58
C ASP A 38 -16.67 -6.88 10.42
N LYS A 39 -16.60 -8.05 9.77
CA LYS A 39 -16.31 -9.32 10.46
C LYS A 39 -14.91 -9.37 11.07
N PHE A 40 -13.97 -8.57 10.56
CA PHE A 40 -12.61 -8.59 11.10
C PHE A 40 -12.54 -8.04 12.53
N ALA A 41 -13.53 -7.25 12.96
CA ALA A 41 -13.63 -6.75 14.32
C ALA A 41 -13.71 -7.87 15.37
N GLU A 42 -14.22 -9.04 14.99
CA GLU A 42 -14.40 -10.20 15.88
C GLU A 42 -13.06 -10.83 16.30
N PHE A 43 -11.97 -10.57 15.57
CA PHE A 43 -10.65 -11.18 15.84
C PHE A 43 -9.84 -10.44 16.93
N GLY A 44 -10.39 -9.39 17.53
CA GLY A 44 -9.81 -8.73 18.71
C GLY A 44 -9.61 -7.23 18.57
N SER A 45 -8.88 -6.64 19.54
CA SER A 45 -8.78 -5.18 19.67
C SER A 45 -7.99 -4.50 18.54
N GLU A 46 -6.89 -5.08 18.07
CA GLU A 46 -6.14 -4.53 16.93
C GLU A 46 -6.92 -4.67 15.61
N PRO A 47 -7.49 -5.84 15.25
CA PRO A 47 -8.38 -5.95 14.11
C PRO A 47 -9.56 -4.97 14.14
N GLN A 48 -10.19 -4.73 15.29
CA GLN A 48 -11.24 -3.73 15.42
C GLN A 48 -10.75 -2.31 15.09
N LYS A 49 -9.56 -1.92 15.55
CA LYS A 49 -8.95 -0.63 15.17
C LYS A 49 -8.68 -0.56 13.67
N TRP A 50 -8.20 -1.66 13.08
CA TRP A 50 -7.95 -1.75 11.65
C TRP A 50 -9.23 -1.65 10.83
N VAL A 51 -10.32 -2.28 11.26
CA VAL A 51 -11.66 -2.12 10.64
C VAL A 51 -12.03 -0.64 10.58
N ASN A 52 -11.88 0.11 11.68
CA ASN A 52 -12.19 1.55 11.71
C ASN A 52 -11.35 2.37 10.70
N LEU A 53 -10.15 1.91 10.37
CA LEU A 53 -9.30 2.51 9.33
C LEU A 53 -9.71 2.04 7.92
N LEU A 54 -10.08 0.78 7.76
CA LEU A 54 -10.36 0.17 6.44
C LEU A 54 -11.75 0.50 5.90
N GLN A 55 -12.76 0.56 6.77
CA GLN A 55 -14.14 0.90 6.41
C GLN A 55 -14.24 2.11 5.47
N PRO A 56 -13.69 3.29 5.81
CA PRO A 56 -13.81 4.45 4.93
C PRO A 56 -13.07 4.32 3.59
N VAL A 57 -12.03 3.50 3.52
CA VAL A 57 -11.33 3.21 2.25
C VAL A 57 -12.25 2.40 1.35
N CYS A 58 -12.88 1.35 1.89
CA CYS A 58 -13.84 0.55 1.16
C CYS A 58 -15.12 1.33 0.80
N ASP A 59 -15.60 2.20 1.69
CA ASP A 59 -16.74 3.08 1.41
C ASP A 59 -16.44 4.03 0.25
N ALA A 60 -15.23 4.60 0.18
CA ALA A 60 -14.80 5.44 -0.93
C ALA A 60 -14.70 4.67 -2.25
N PHE A 61 -14.30 3.39 -2.22
CA PHE A 61 -14.27 2.54 -3.41
C PHE A 61 -15.69 2.25 -3.92
N VAL A 62 -16.66 2.00 -3.04
CA VAL A 62 -18.07 1.87 -3.42
C VAL A 62 -18.61 3.21 -3.96
N GLY A 63 -18.23 4.33 -3.34
CA GLY A 63 -18.61 5.68 -3.75
C GLY A 63 -18.11 6.08 -5.13
N CYS A 64 -17.03 5.47 -5.65
CA CYS A 64 -16.52 5.71 -7.00
C CYS A 64 -17.53 5.36 -8.11
N PHE A 65 -18.53 4.53 -7.81
CA PHE A 65 -19.60 4.17 -8.75
C PHE A 65 -20.81 5.13 -8.70
N GLU A 66 -20.78 6.15 -7.83
CA GLU A 66 -21.86 7.13 -7.67
C GLU A 66 -21.44 8.48 -8.27
N GLU A 67 -22.03 8.86 -9.41
CA GLU A 67 -21.66 10.08 -10.17
C GLU A 67 -21.67 11.37 -9.34
N ARG A 68 -22.54 11.46 -8.31
CA ARG A 68 -22.63 12.62 -7.42
C ARG A 68 -21.42 12.79 -6.49
N GLN A 69 -20.52 11.81 -6.44
CA GLN A 69 -19.35 11.80 -5.58
C GLN A 69 -18.03 11.97 -6.33
N LEU A 70 -18.04 12.48 -7.58
CA LEU A 70 -16.83 12.57 -8.40
C LEU A 70 -15.72 13.42 -7.77
N ASP A 71 -16.05 14.59 -7.22
CA ASP A 71 -15.05 15.47 -6.58
C ASP A 71 -14.53 14.87 -5.26
N GLN A 72 -15.40 14.21 -4.50
CA GLN A 72 -15.01 13.48 -3.28
C GLN A 72 -14.10 12.30 -3.62
N SER A 73 -14.39 11.59 -4.71
CA SER A 73 -13.55 10.50 -5.23
C SER A 73 -12.17 11.04 -5.63
N LYS A 74 -12.11 12.17 -6.34
CA LYS A 74 -10.83 12.81 -6.70
C LYS A 74 -10.01 13.22 -5.48
N ASP A 75 -10.63 13.85 -4.48
CA ASP A 75 -9.94 14.21 -3.22
C ASP A 75 -9.43 12.94 -2.51
N PHE A 76 -10.25 11.89 -2.43
CA PHE A 76 -9.84 10.60 -1.85
C PHE A 76 -8.63 9.98 -2.58
N TRP A 77 -8.67 9.88 -3.91
CA TRP A 77 -7.57 9.33 -4.71
C TRP A 77 -6.33 10.23 -4.67
N SER A 78 -6.47 11.54 -4.49
CA SER A 78 -5.31 12.44 -4.31
C SER A 78 -4.54 12.18 -3.01
N ARG A 79 -5.15 11.46 -2.05
CA ARG A 79 -4.60 11.15 -0.72
C ARG A 79 -4.17 9.69 -0.56
N VAL A 80 -3.93 8.96 -1.66
CA VAL A 80 -3.45 7.57 -1.65
C VAL A 80 -2.21 7.42 -0.78
N CYS A 81 -1.21 8.25 -1.05
CA CYS A 81 0.11 8.12 -0.47
C CYS A 81 0.78 9.50 -0.38
N HIS A 82 1.46 9.75 0.73
CA HIS A 82 2.38 10.87 0.88
C HIS A 82 3.66 10.37 1.53
N TYR A 83 4.78 10.73 0.93
CA TYR A 83 6.12 10.38 1.38
C TYR A 83 6.75 11.59 2.06
N ASP A 84 7.29 11.38 3.25
CA ASP A 84 7.95 12.39 4.05
C ASP A 84 9.32 11.86 4.49
N GLY A 85 10.39 12.55 4.13
CA GLY A 85 11.76 12.08 4.39
C GLY A 85 12.75 13.22 4.37
N GLY A 86 13.82 13.09 5.18
CA GLY A 86 14.84 14.11 5.34
C GLY A 86 16.24 13.49 5.37
N GLY A 87 16.92 13.48 4.23
CA GLY A 87 18.35 13.14 4.12
C GLY A 87 18.74 11.83 4.79
N SER A 88 19.47 11.91 5.90
CA SER A 88 20.08 10.77 6.61
C SER A 88 19.20 10.13 7.69
N GLY A 89 17.94 10.56 7.84
CA GLY A 89 16.99 10.00 8.81
C GLY A 89 16.00 9.00 8.19
N PRO A 90 15.15 8.34 9.01
CA PRO A 90 14.08 7.49 8.52
C PRO A 90 13.16 8.24 7.56
N THR A 91 12.52 7.48 6.69
CA THR A 91 11.56 8.00 5.73
C THR A 91 10.21 7.35 6.02
N TYR A 92 9.16 8.14 5.86
CA TYR A 92 7.83 7.78 6.30
C TYR A 92 6.84 7.83 5.14
N LEU A 93 5.90 6.88 5.17
CA LEU A 93 4.75 6.80 4.29
C LEU A 93 3.49 7.09 5.10
N CYS A 94 2.59 7.87 4.54
CA CYS A 94 1.25 8.10 5.05
C CYS A 94 0.25 8.15 3.89
N GLY A 95 -1.03 8.39 4.18
CA GLY A 95 -2.12 8.28 3.20
C GLY A 95 -2.85 6.95 3.34
N TRP A 96 -4.03 6.83 2.71
CA TRP A 96 -4.91 5.69 3.00
C TRP A 96 -4.34 4.34 2.55
N ALA A 97 -3.37 4.30 1.63
CA ALA A 97 -2.71 3.06 1.23
C ALA A 97 -1.98 2.37 2.40
N THR A 98 -1.57 3.13 3.41
CA THR A 98 -0.90 2.59 4.61
C THR A 98 -1.80 1.68 5.45
N VAL A 99 -3.12 1.74 5.27
CA VAL A 99 -4.07 0.84 5.94
C VAL A 99 -3.81 -0.63 5.56
N PHE A 100 -3.25 -0.89 4.38
CA PHE A 100 -2.90 -2.24 3.92
C PHE A 100 -1.56 -2.76 4.50
N THR A 101 -0.86 -1.96 5.30
CA THR A 101 0.36 -2.34 6.03
C THR A 101 0.25 -2.03 7.53
N ALA A 102 -0.97 -2.16 8.07
CA ALA A 102 -1.27 -1.87 9.47
C ALA A 102 -0.52 -2.77 10.48
N TRP A 103 -0.01 -3.91 10.02
CA TRP A 103 0.98 -4.74 10.73
C TRP A 103 2.24 -4.86 9.88
N ASN A 104 3.41 -4.97 10.52
CA ASN A 104 4.66 -5.22 9.82
C ASN A 104 4.86 -6.70 9.50
N GLN A 105 6.00 -7.06 8.89
CA GLN A 105 6.33 -8.45 8.54
C GLN A 105 6.37 -9.41 9.75
N GLU A 106 6.64 -8.90 10.97
CA GLU A 106 6.59 -9.69 12.20
C GLU A 106 5.19 -9.73 12.86
N GLY A 107 4.16 -9.19 12.19
CA GLY A 107 2.80 -9.12 12.72
C GLY A 107 2.62 -8.09 13.85
N LYS A 108 3.53 -7.11 13.98
CA LYS A 108 3.42 -6.05 15.00
C LYS A 108 2.57 -4.89 14.48
N TRP A 109 1.63 -4.43 15.30
CA TRP A 109 0.75 -3.32 14.99
C TRP A 109 1.50 -1.99 14.77
N GLN A 110 1.11 -1.30 13.69
CA GLN A 110 1.66 -0.03 13.23
C GLN A 110 0.59 1.06 13.04
N GLY A 111 -0.70 0.75 13.21
CA GLY A 111 -1.79 1.71 12.94
C GLY A 111 -1.82 2.94 13.88
N ASP A 112 -1.11 2.86 15.02
CA ASP A 112 -0.85 3.99 15.93
C ASP A 112 0.46 4.75 15.60
N GLY A 113 1.05 4.53 14.43
CA GLY A 113 2.39 5.03 14.04
C GLY A 113 2.54 6.54 14.08
N TRP A 114 1.43 7.30 13.95
CA TRP A 114 1.42 8.75 14.14
C TRP A 114 1.92 9.21 15.51
N LYS A 115 1.74 8.41 16.58
CA LYS A 115 2.27 8.70 17.93
C LYS A 115 3.79 8.65 18.00
N ARG A 116 4.42 8.00 17.03
CA ARG A 116 5.86 7.78 16.93
C ARG A 116 6.50 8.62 15.83
N ALA A 117 5.70 9.40 15.10
CA ALA A 117 6.23 10.29 14.09
C ALA A 117 7.16 11.32 14.77
N PRO A 118 8.34 11.61 14.19
CA PRO A 118 9.30 12.56 14.77
C PRO A 118 8.80 14.01 14.74
N TRP A 119 7.75 14.26 13.96
CA TRP A 119 7.03 15.52 13.88
C TRP A 119 5.76 15.37 14.75
N ASN A 120 5.45 16.34 15.60
CA ASN A 120 4.26 16.31 16.47
C ASN A 120 2.96 16.35 15.64
N VAL A 121 2.54 15.21 15.10
CA VAL A 121 1.31 15.08 14.31
C VAL A 121 0.13 14.83 15.24
N ASN A 122 -0.83 15.76 15.26
CA ASN A 122 -2.14 15.50 15.87
C ASN A 122 -3.14 15.09 14.77
N PRO A 123 -3.53 13.81 14.67
CA PRO A 123 -4.44 13.33 13.62
C PRO A 123 -5.85 13.91 13.71
N GLU A 124 -6.25 14.49 14.84
CA GLU A 124 -7.55 15.16 15.01
C GLU A 124 -7.56 16.60 14.47
N THR A 125 -6.39 17.23 14.33
CA THR A 125 -6.28 18.65 13.93
C THR A 125 -5.42 18.88 12.67
N GLU A 126 -4.55 17.93 12.30
CA GLU A 126 -3.69 18.06 11.13
C GLU A 126 -4.28 17.39 9.87
N THR A 127 -4.64 18.23 8.91
CA THR A 127 -5.21 17.83 7.62
C THR A 127 -4.20 17.19 6.67
N LYS A 128 -2.90 17.42 6.87
CA LYS A 128 -1.83 16.97 5.96
C LYS A 128 -1.67 15.45 5.96
N TYR A 129 -1.66 14.83 7.13
CA TYR A 129 -1.44 13.39 7.30
C TYR A 129 -2.75 12.62 7.53
N GLY A 130 -3.77 13.31 8.06
CA GLY A 130 -5.10 12.75 8.31
C GLY A 130 -5.11 11.65 9.36
N ARG A 131 -6.17 10.83 9.38
CA ARG A 131 -6.35 9.70 10.30
C ARG A 131 -5.54 8.45 9.94
N TRP A 132 -4.71 8.50 8.88
CA TRP A 132 -4.08 7.31 8.33
C TRP A 132 -2.80 6.94 9.08
N PRO A 133 -2.43 5.65 9.15
CA PRO A 133 -1.17 5.24 9.73
C PRO A 133 0.05 5.97 9.12
N ILE A 134 1.02 6.29 9.96
CA ILE A 134 2.35 6.76 9.53
C ILE A 134 3.31 5.59 9.70
N ILE A 135 3.89 5.13 8.59
CA ILE A 135 4.66 3.90 8.53
C ILE A 135 6.09 4.25 8.12
N ASP A 136 7.08 3.81 8.89
CA ASP A 136 8.48 3.85 8.46
C ASP A 136 8.62 2.97 7.21
N THR A 137 9.24 3.47 6.15
CA THR A 137 9.32 2.72 4.89
C THR A 137 10.06 1.39 5.02
N ASP A 138 10.96 1.27 6.00
CA ASP A 138 11.66 0.01 6.34
C ASP A 138 10.75 -1.03 7.04
N LYS A 139 9.51 -0.64 7.38
CA LYS A 139 8.53 -1.47 8.07
C LYS A 139 7.28 -1.75 7.24
N ILE A 140 7.29 -1.39 5.96
CA ILE A 140 6.23 -1.77 5.02
C ILE A 140 6.22 -3.29 4.90
N ALA A 141 5.06 -3.91 5.14
CA ALA A 141 4.90 -5.34 4.99
C ALA A 141 4.98 -5.74 3.50
N PRO A 142 5.64 -6.88 3.18
CA PRO A 142 5.67 -7.37 1.81
C PRO A 142 4.26 -7.72 1.32
N GLY A 143 3.98 -7.44 0.04
CA GLY A 143 2.70 -7.77 -0.61
C GLY A 143 2.56 -9.25 -1.00
N CYS A 144 3.49 -10.10 -0.56
CA CYS A 144 3.58 -11.51 -0.89
C CYS A 144 3.88 -12.34 0.35
N ALA A 145 3.46 -13.60 0.31
CA ALA A 145 3.78 -14.62 1.28
C ALA A 145 4.66 -15.70 0.64
N GLU A 146 5.59 -16.23 1.41
CA GLU A 146 6.48 -17.32 1.02
C GLU A 146 6.24 -18.53 1.92
N VAL A 147 6.22 -19.72 1.33
CA VAL A 147 6.08 -20.98 2.04
C VAL A 147 7.06 -22.02 1.48
N PRO A 148 7.88 -22.67 2.33
CA PRO A 148 8.69 -23.80 1.89
C PRO A 148 7.78 -24.99 1.55
N VAL A 149 8.01 -25.61 0.40
CA VAL A 149 7.26 -26.76 -0.11
C VAL A 149 8.24 -27.86 -0.49
N LEU A 150 8.00 -29.08 -0.02
CA LEU A 150 8.70 -30.26 -0.52
C LEU A 150 7.86 -30.87 -1.64
N VAL A 151 8.40 -30.89 -2.85
CA VAL A 151 7.74 -31.51 -4.01
C VAL A 151 8.36 -32.88 -4.25
N ASP A 152 7.54 -33.92 -4.25
CA ASP A 152 7.94 -35.29 -4.59
C ASP A 152 7.45 -35.61 -6.02
N ASP A 153 8.37 -35.58 -6.98
CA ASP A 153 8.12 -36.00 -8.36
C ASP A 153 8.58 -37.45 -8.56
N ASN A 154 7.64 -38.38 -8.32
CA ASN A 154 7.84 -39.82 -8.53
C ASN A 154 9.08 -40.40 -7.81
N GLY A 155 9.36 -39.93 -6.60
CA GLY A 155 10.50 -40.32 -5.77
C GLY A 155 11.69 -39.37 -5.86
N THR A 156 11.67 -38.38 -6.75
CA THR A 156 12.65 -37.29 -6.78
C THR A 156 12.16 -36.13 -5.94
N GLN A 157 12.85 -35.85 -4.84
CA GLN A 157 12.48 -34.78 -3.93
C GLN A 157 13.13 -33.45 -4.31
N HIS A 158 12.30 -32.42 -4.43
CA HIS A 158 12.70 -31.03 -4.70
C HIS A 158 12.35 -30.16 -3.50
N HIS A 159 13.36 -29.52 -2.91
CA HIS A 159 13.15 -28.49 -1.91
C HIS A 159 12.86 -27.18 -2.63
N THR A 160 11.61 -26.72 -2.56
CA THR A 160 11.17 -25.51 -3.24
C THR A 160 10.62 -24.49 -2.25
N VAL A 161 10.54 -23.25 -2.71
CA VAL A 161 9.74 -22.20 -2.06
C VAL A 161 8.66 -21.75 -3.03
N MET A 162 7.45 -21.67 -2.53
CA MET A 162 6.31 -21.08 -3.23
C MET A 162 6.10 -19.65 -2.73
N LEU A 163 6.05 -18.71 -3.67
CA LEU A 163 5.72 -17.30 -3.45
C LEU A 163 4.32 -17.04 -4.00
N ALA A 164 3.45 -16.38 -3.25
CA ALA A 164 2.11 -15.99 -3.71
C ALA A 164 1.71 -14.60 -3.19
N GLY A 165 1.00 -13.83 -4.01
CA GLY A 165 0.48 -12.51 -3.64
C GLY A 165 0.64 -11.50 -4.77
N LEU A 166 1.22 -10.34 -4.45
CA LEU A 166 1.52 -9.26 -5.39
C LEU A 166 3.05 -9.17 -5.65
N PRO A 167 3.68 -10.18 -6.31
CA PRO A 167 5.14 -10.26 -6.45
C PRO A 167 5.76 -9.18 -7.34
N GLY A 168 4.95 -8.34 -8.00
CA GLY A 168 5.51 -7.30 -8.85
C GLY A 168 4.46 -6.35 -9.41
N ILE A 169 4.90 -5.59 -10.40
CA ILE A 169 4.12 -4.57 -11.08
C ILE A 169 4.18 -4.85 -12.58
N ARG A 170 3.05 -4.69 -13.25
CA ARG A 170 2.97 -4.73 -14.71
C ARG A 170 2.82 -3.31 -15.23
N VAL A 171 3.60 -2.97 -16.26
CA VAL A 171 3.46 -1.72 -17.02
C VAL A 171 2.93 -2.08 -18.40
N THR A 172 1.80 -1.48 -18.78
CA THR A 172 1.17 -1.64 -20.10
C THR A 172 0.86 -0.28 -20.71
N ALA A 173 0.34 -0.23 -21.94
CA ALA A 173 -0.23 0.98 -22.52
C ALA A 173 -1.75 0.86 -22.58
N ASN A 174 -2.49 1.95 -22.32
CA ASN A 174 -3.94 2.01 -22.58
C ASN A 174 -4.22 2.20 -24.08
N GLU A 175 -5.50 2.26 -24.45
CA GLU A 175 -5.93 2.49 -25.85
C GLU A 175 -5.42 3.80 -26.45
N GLN A 176 -5.08 4.79 -25.59
CA GLN A 176 -4.54 6.09 -25.98
C GLN A 176 -3.00 6.11 -26.03
N GLY A 177 -2.34 4.99 -25.74
CA GLY A 177 -0.88 4.87 -25.71
C GLY A 177 -0.21 5.37 -24.42
N GLU A 178 -0.99 5.72 -23.40
CA GLU A 178 -0.48 6.17 -22.10
C GLU A 178 -0.03 4.98 -21.24
N SER A 179 1.05 5.16 -20.47
CA SER A 179 1.54 4.12 -19.57
C SER A 179 0.57 3.89 -18.41
N VAL A 180 0.16 2.63 -18.23
CA VAL A 180 -0.67 2.16 -17.12
C VAL A 180 0.16 1.24 -16.25
N VAL A 181 0.09 1.47 -14.94
CA VAL A 181 0.75 0.66 -13.92
C VAL A 181 -0.32 -0.12 -13.17
N ALA A 182 -0.16 -1.44 -13.07
CA ALA A 182 -1.08 -2.31 -12.36
C ALA A 182 -0.31 -3.33 -11.49
N PRO A 183 -0.85 -3.72 -10.32
CA PRO A 183 -0.24 -4.77 -9.52
C PRO A 183 -0.28 -6.11 -10.28
N LEU A 184 0.82 -6.87 -10.23
CA LEU A 184 0.86 -8.23 -10.74
C LEU A 184 0.46 -9.18 -9.61
N SER A 185 -0.78 -9.66 -9.63
CA SER A 185 -1.22 -10.75 -8.75
C SER A 185 -0.83 -12.09 -9.36
N GLY A 186 -0.18 -12.96 -8.58
CA GLY A 186 0.29 -14.24 -9.08
C GLY A 186 1.03 -15.07 -8.03
N TRP A 187 1.57 -16.18 -8.51
CA TRP A 187 2.40 -17.07 -7.72
C TRP A 187 3.55 -17.61 -8.57
N ALA A 188 4.63 -18.02 -7.90
CA ALA A 188 5.78 -18.67 -8.49
C ALA A 188 6.31 -19.74 -7.54
N MET A 189 7.00 -20.74 -8.07
CA MET A 189 7.71 -21.76 -7.29
C MET A 189 9.11 -21.92 -7.85
N PHE A 190 10.11 -21.98 -6.98
CA PHE A 190 11.52 -22.08 -7.36
C PHE A 190 12.26 -23.06 -6.45
N ASP A 191 13.20 -23.80 -7.04
CA ASP A 191 14.11 -24.66 -6.30
C ASP A 191 14.99 -23.81 -5.38
N VAL A 192 15.15 -24.24 -4.14
CA VAL A 192 16.08 -23.63 -3.19
C VAL A 192 17.37 -24.44 -3.21
N PRO A 193 18.54 -23.82 -3.47
CA PRO A 193 19.81 -24.51 -3.33
C PRO A 193 19.92 -25.10 -1.93
N ALA A 194 20.42 -26.32 -1.81
CA ALA A 194 20.78 -26.87 -0.51
C ALA A 194 21.73 -25.88 0.17
N THR A 195 21.35 -25.40 1.35
CA THR A 195 22.21 -24.56 2.17
C THR A 195 23.36 -25.43 2.65
N GLU A 196 24.59 -25.13 2.22
CA GLU A 196 25.82 -25.74 2.76
C GLU A 196 26.02 -25.40 4.24
#